data_AF-A0A975EP88-F1
#
_entry.id   AF-A0A975EP88-F1
#
_cell.length_a   1.000
_cell.length_b   1.000
_cell.length_c   1.000
_cell.angle_alpha   90.00
_cell.angle_beta   90.00
_cell.angle_gamma   90.00
#
_symmetry.space_group_name_H-M   'P 1'
#
loop_
_entity.id
_entity.type
_entity.pdbx_description
1 polymer ?
#
loop_
_entity_poly.entity_id
_entity_poly.type
_entity_poly.pdbx_seq_one_letter_code
_entity_poly.pdbx_strand_id
1 'polypeptide(L)' 'MGRLIRAIFFLVVFLAVGLVSYAYIGPIFGADFSAPQAEIRQSVTLDGN' A
#
# COMPACT_ATOMS: atom_id res chain seq x y z
N MET A 1 -12.44 -16.77 24.93
CA MET A 1 -11.36 -16.29 24.05
C MET A 1 -11.62 -16.51 22.55
N GLY A 2 -12.10 -17.68 22.09
CA GLY A 2 -12.25 -17.96 20.65
C GLY A 2 -13.21 -17.05 19.86
N ARG A 3 -14.29 -16.57 20.47
CA ARG A 3 -15.23 -15.60 19.84
C ARG A 3 -14.55 -14.26 19.51
N LEU A 4 -13.69 -13.77 20.40
CA LEU A 4 -13.01 -12.48 20.24
C LEU A 4 -11.94 -12.57 19.16
N ILE A 5 -11.14 -13.64 19.17
CA ILE A 5 -10.13 -13.91 18.13
C ILE A 5 -10.79 -14.04 16.75
N ARG A 6 -11.93 -14.75 16.66
CA ARG A 6 -12.69 -14.85 15.41
C ARG A 6 -13.19 -13.49 14.92
N ALA A 7 -13.65 -12.62 15.82
CA ALA A 7 -14.07 -11.27 15.46
C ALA A 7 -12.89 -10.42 14.95
N ILE A 8 -11.75 -10.46 15.64
CA ILE A 8 -10.53 -9.75 15.21
C ILE A 8 -10.06 -10.26 13.84
N PHE A 9 -10.09 -11.57 13.60
CA PHE A 9 -9.73 -12.13 12.30
C PHE A 9 -10.60 -11.57 11.17
N PHE A 10 -11.92 -11.52 11.34
CA PHE A 10 -12.81 -10.91 10.36
C PHE A 10 -12.54 -9.42 10.16
N LEU A 11 -12.24 -8.68 11.22
CA LEU A 11 -11.89 -7.26 11.12
C LEU A 11 -10.58 -7.05 10.34
N VAL A 12 -9.57 -7.89 10.58
CA VAL A 12 -8.30 -7.83 9.83
C VAL A 12 -8.54 -8.10 8.34
N VAL A 13 -9.36 -9.10 8.02
CA VAL A 13 -9.73 -9.40 6.63
C VAL A 13 -10.47 -8.22 5.99
N PHE A 14 -11.43 -7.63 6.70
CA PHE A 14 -12.14 -6.44 6.22
C PHE A 14 -11.21 -5.26 5.96
N LEU A 15 -10.23 -5.05 6.86
CA LEU A 15 -9.27 -3.96 6.74
C LEU A 15 -8.33 -4.18 5.54
N ALA A 16 -7.89 -5.42 5.32
CA ALA A 16 -7.11 -5.80 4.14
C ALA A 16 -7.91 -5.58 2.84
N VAL A 17 -9.18 -6.01 2.80
CA VAL A 17 -10.06 -5.78 1.64
C VAL A 17 -10.29 -4.28 1.41
N GLY A 18 -10.47 -3.49 2.47
CA GLY A 18 -10.63 -2.04 2.38
C GLY A 18 -9.40 -1.37 1.78
N LEU A 19 -8.20 -1.75 2.21
CA LEU A 19 -6.94 -1.24 1.66
C LEU A 19 -6.79 -1.59 0.17
N VAL A 20 -7.06 -2.85 -0.20
CA VAL A 20 -7.01 -3.27 -1.61
C VAL A 20 -8.03 -2.49 -2.44
N SER A 21 -9.26 -2.37 -1.97
CA SER A 21 -10.31 -1.62 -2.67
C SER A 21 -9.93 -0.15 -2.86
N TYR A 22 -9.35 0.48 -1.83
CA TYR A 22 -8.87 1.85 -1.92
C TYR A 22 -7.71 2.01 -2.92
N ALA A 23 -6.81 1.04 -3.05
CA ALA A 23 -5.76 1.11 -4.06
C ALA A 23 -6.30 1.09 -5.51
N TYR A 24 -7.39 0.35 -5.75
CA TYR A 24 -8.00 0.25 -7.08
C TYR A 24 -9.00 1.37 -7.40
N ILE A 25 -9.81 1.79 -6.43
CA ILE A 25 -10.87 2.80 -6.63
C ILE A 25 -10.37 4.20 -6.25
N GLY A 26 -9.34 4.32 -5.42
CA GLY A 26 -8.72 5.58 -5.00
C GLY A 26 -8.37 6.54 -6.15
N PRO A 27 -7.87 6.07 -7.32
CA PRO A 27 -7.67 6.93 -8.48
C PRO A 27 -8.92 7.66 -8.97
N ILE A 28 -10.11 7.07 -8.81
CA ILE A 28 -11.39 7.72 -9.16
C ILE A 28 -11.71 8.87 -8.20
N PHE A 29 -11.20 8.79 -6.96
CA PHE A 29 -11.35 9.82 -5.93
C PHE A 29 -10.18 10.82 -5.87
N GLY A 30 -9.26 10.77 -6.85
CA GLY A 30 -8.13 11.69 -6.95
C GLY A 30 -6.88 11.30 -6.17
N ALA A 31 -6.78 10.06 -5.67
CA ALA A 31 -5.52 9.54 -5.13
C ALA A 31 -4.60 9.10 -6.28
N ASP A 32 -3.38 9.61 -6.34
CA ASP A 32 -2.38 9.21 -7.35
C ASP A 32 -1.34 8.27 -6.72
N PHE A 33 -1.29 7.04 -7.21
CA PHE A 33 -0.34 6.01 -6.80
C PHE A 33 0.69 5.69 -7.89
N SER A 34 0.74 6.50 -8.96
CA SER A 34 1.63 6.27 -10.10
C SER A 34 3.08 6.58 -9.73
N ALA A 35 4.01 5.78 -10.23
CA ALA A 35 5.42 6.14 -10.15
C ALA A 35 5.66 7.43 -10.97
N PRO A 36 6.59 8.31 -10.53
CA PRO A 36 7.03 9.43 -11.34
C PRO A 36 7.46 8.94 -12.73
N GLN A 37 6.85 9.51 -13.77
CA GLN A 37 7.11 9.12 -15.17
C GLN A 37 8.37 9.81 -15.74
N ALA A 38 8.89 10.82 -15.04
CA ALA A 38 10.09 11.54 -15.43
C ALA A 38 11.34 10.78 -15.00
N GLU A 39 12.38 10.82 -15.82
CA GLU A 39 13.69 10.27 -15.47
C GLU A 39 14.31 11.09 -14.33
N ILE A 40 14.60 10.44 -13.21
CA ILE A 40 15.29 11.04 -12.06
C ILE A 40 16.74 10.54 -12.07
N ARG A 41 17.70 11.45 -12.22
CA ARG A 41 19.14 11.15 -12.12
C ARG A 41 19.69 11.69 -10.82
N GLN A 42 20.24 10.80 -9.99
CA GLN A 42 20.92 11.17 -8.76
C GLN A 42 22.34 10.61 -8.78
N SER A 43 23.34 11.46 -8.55
CA SER A 43 24.72 11.03 -8.38
C SER A 43 24.85 10.23 -7.09
N VAL A 44 25.36 9.01 -7.19
CA VAL A 44 25.66 8.15 -6.02
C VAL A 44 27.17 7.90 -5.94
N THR A 45 27.72 8.01 -4.74
CA THR A 45 29.12 7.64 -4.48
C THR A 45 29.19 6.12 -4.38
N LEU A 46 29.97 5.49 -5.25
CA LEU A 46 30.27 4.06 -5.18
C LEU A 46 31.53 3.89 -4.36
N ASP A 47 31.43 3.22 -3.21
CA ASP A 47 32.60 2.82 -2.43
C ASP A 47 33.16 1.52 -3.01
N GLY A 48 34.47 1.47 -3.27
CA GLY A 48 35.15 0.34 -3.93
C GLY A 48 35.84 -0.56 -2.91
N ASN A 49 35.62 -1.88 -3.00
CA ASN A 49 36.36 -2.89 -2.22
C ASN A 49 37.84 -2.97 -2.62
#